data_AF-A0A931KA74-F1
#
_entry.id   AF-A0A931KA74-F1
#
_cell.length_a   1.000
_cell.length_b   1.000
_cell.length_c   1.000
_cell.angle_alpha   90.00
_cell.angle_beta   90.00
_cell.angle_gamma   90.00
#
_symmetry.space_group_name_H-M   'P 1'
#
loop_
_entity.id
_entity.type
_entity.pdbx_description
1 polymer ?
#
loop_
_entity_poly.entity_id
_entity_poly.type
_entity_poly.pdbx_seq_one_letter_code
_entity_poly.pdbx_strand_id
1 'polypeptide(L)'
;MGFWGTKSYDNDLASDALDAGFDRVHGERYEELMDDRNPVPFEKVQEQLASLETLKEALAALEDAAGDLDPEDEDDPALALAGIVVRHVECKIAVPEEILRRAIAALEAEEIEWPKPTERKLRIDKELALLRRQLPQDG
;
A
#
# COMPACT_ATOMS: atom_id res chain seq x y z
N MET A 1 -6.99 14.84 15.69
CA MET A 1 -8.30 15.23 15.12
C MET A 1 -8.13 15.26 13.61
N GLY A 2 -8.62 14.22 12.92
CA GLY A 2 -8.49 14.03 11.47
C GLY A 2 -8.35 12.56 11.06
N PHE A 3 -9.32 11.70 11.41
CA PHE A 3 -9.34 10.26 11.07
C PHE A 3 -10.53 9.93 10.17
N TRP A 4 -10.74 10.70 9.09
CA TRP A 4 -11.86 10.47 8.17
C TRP A 4 -11.44 10.83 6.75
N GLY A 5 -11.10 9.81 5.94
CA GLY A 5 -10.72 9.96 4.52
C GLY A 5 -9.53 9.12 4.04
N THR A 6 -9.05 8.19 4.86
CA THR A 6 -7.81 7.44 4.68
C THR A 6 -7.91 6.34 3.61
N LYS A 7 -6.83 6.16 2.84
CA LYS A 7 -6.69 5.17 1.76
C LYS A 7 -6.28 3.82 2.36
N SER A 8 -6.33 2.74 1.58
CA SER A 8 -5.94 1.38 2.03
C SER A 8 -4.52 1.26 2.60
N TYR A 9 -3.64 2.24 2.38
CA TYR A 9 -2.29 2.28 2.93
C TYR A 9 -2.15 2.99 4.28
N ASP A 10 -3.25 3.49 4.86
CA ASP A 10 -3.27 3.97 6.26
C ASP A 10 -3.52 2.81 7.25
N ASN A 11 -3.33 1.58 6.79
CA ASN A 11 -3.11 0.41 7.60
C ASN A 11 -1.64 0.46 8.05
N ASP A 12 -1.39 0.40 9.37
CA ASP A 12 -0.07 0.62 9.95
C ASP A 12 0.94 -0.40 9.39
N LEU A 13 0.52 -1.66 9.25
CA LEU A 13 1.31 -2.72 8.64
C LEU A 13 1.72 -2.43 7.18
N ALA A 14 0.86 -1.79 6.38
CA ALA A 14 1.19 -1.36 5.03
C ALA A 14 2.22 -0.23 5.02
N SER A 15 2.08 0.74 5.93
CA SER A 15 3.02 1.86 6.06
C SER A 15 4.40 1.36 6.46
N ASP A 16 4.47 0.53 7.49
CA ASP A 16 5.72 -0.06 7.98
C ASP A 16 6.42 -0.89 6.89
N ALA A 17 5.65 -1.68 6.15
CA ALA A 17 6.17 -2.46 5.03
C ALA A 17 6.68 -1.57 3.89
N LEU A 18 6.00 -0.48 3.56
CA LEU A 18 6.46 0.49 2.57
C LEU A 18 7.77 1.15 3.00
N ASP A 19 7.86 1.60 4.25
CA ASP A 19 9.05 2.25 4.79
C ASP A 19 10.23 1.27 4.83
N ALA A 20 10.01 0.03 5.28
CA ALA A 20 11.02 -1.03 5.22
C ALA A 20 11.48 -1.32 3.78
N GLY A 21 10.56 -1.31 2.82
CA GLY A 21 10.88 -1.49 1.40
C GLY A 21 11.71 -0.33 0.83
N PHE A 22 11.39 0.91 1.19
CA PHE A 22 12.17 2.08 0.76
C PHE A 22 13.55 2.13 1.39
N ASP A 23 13.64 1.88 2.70
CA ASP A 23 14.90 1.83 3.44
C ASP A 23 15.83 0.74 2.89
N ARG A 24 15.30 -0.46 2.64
CA ARG A 24 16.12 -1.57 2.14
C ARG A 24 16.70 -1.32 0.75
N VAL A 25 15.97 -0.64 -0.12
CA VAL A 25 16.41 -0.39 -1.50
C VAL A 25 17.26 0.88 -1.61
N HIS A 26 16.90 1.94 -0.87
CA HIS A 26 17.48 3.27 -1.05
C HIS A 26 18.33 3.76 0.14
N GLY A 27 18.21 3.12 1.31
CA GLY A 27 19.03 3.35 2.51
C GLY A 27 19.21 4.83 2.85
N GLU A 28 20.46 5.29 2.81
CA GLU A 28 20.84 6.68 3.09
C GLU A 28 19.99 7.70 2.31
N ARG A 29 19.60 7.40 1.08
CA ARG A 29 18.79 8.32 0.28
C ARG A 29 17.35 8.44 0.82
N TYR A 30 16.79 7.35 1.32
CA TYR A 30 15.49 7.38 1.98
C TYR A 30 15.59 8.16 3.31
N GLU A 31 16.63 7.91 4.10
CA GLU A 31 16.90 8.64 5.35
C GLU A 31 17.02 10.16 5.13
N GLU A 32 17.79 10.59 4.12
CA GLU A 32 17.90 12.00 3.73
C GLU A 32 16.54 12.61 3.35
N LEU A 33 15.68 11.83 2.69
CA LEU A 33 14.39 12.29 2.23
C LEU A 33 13.35 12.35 3.36
N MET A 34 13.50 11.52 4.39
CA MET A 34 12.63 11.47 5.57
C MET A 34 13.08 12.41 6.69
N ASP A 35 14.22 13.08 6.57
CA ASP A 35 14.66 14.12 7.50
C ASP A 35 13.62 15.25 7.59
N ASP A 36 13.20 15.62 8.81
CA ASP A 36 12.23 16.70 9.07
C ASP A 36 12.62 18.06 8.45
N ARG A 37 13.91 18.26 8.14
CA ARG A 37 14.42 19.47 7.47
C ARG A 37 14.19 19.45 5.97
N ASN A 38 13.87 18.29 5.38
CA ASN A 38 13.55 18.17 3.97
C ASN A 38 12.13 18.72 3.70
N PRO A 39 11.98 19.75 2.84
CA PRO A 39 10.67 20.33 2.55
C PRO A 39 9.81 19.50 1.58
N VAL A 40 10.33 18.38 1.06
CA VAL A 40 9.60 17.53 0.10
C VAL A 40 8.45 16.82 0.82
N PRO A 41 7.19 16.95 0.36
CA PRO A 41 6.07 16.22 0.93
C PRO A 41 6.26 14.70 0.82
N PHE A 42 5.77 13.95 1.81
CA PHE A 42 5.91 12.50 1.88
C PHE A 42 5.43 11.78 0.61
N GLU A 43 4.31 12.22 0.02
CA GLU A 43 3.80 11.60 -1.21
C GLU A 43 4.78 11.77 -2.38
N LYS A 44 5.53 12.88 -2.40
CA LYS A 44 6.58 13.14 -3.40
C LYS A 44 7.87 12.39 -3.13
N VAL A 45 8.16 12.05 -1.87
CA VAL A 45 9.24 11.11 -1.54
C VAL A 45 8.92 9.73 -2.11
N GLN A 46 7.73 9.22 -1.81
CA GLN A 46 7.32 7.90 -2.30
C GLN A 46 7.23 7.84 -3.84
N GLU A 47 6.75 8.89 -4.51
CA GLU A 47 6.79 8.97 -5.99
C GLU A 47 8.22 8.90 -6.55
N GLN A 48 9.21 9.46 -5.85
CA GLN A 48 10.62 9.44 -6.28
C GLN A 48 11.27 8.07 -6.08
N LEU A 49 10.87 7.35 -5.03
CA LEU A 49 11.53 6.12 -4.61
C LEU A 49 10.83 4.85 -5.13
N ALA A 50 9.54 4.94 -5.46
CA ALA A 50 8.77 3.80 -5.92
C ALA A 50 9.40 3.13 -7.14
N SER A 51 9.54 1.82 -7.06
CA SER A 51 10.03 0.95 -8.13
C SER A 51 9.45 -0.46 -7.97
N LEU A 52 9.73 -1.35 -8.92
CA LEU A 52 9.41 -2.77 -8.74
C LEU A 52 10.24 -3.42 -7.64
N GLU A 53 11.43 -2.89 -7.37
CA GLU A 53 12.31 -3.41 -6.32
C GLU A 53 11.76 -3.05 -4.94
N THR A 54 11.35 -1.78 -4.73
CA THR A 54 10.70 -1.36 -3.47
C THR A 54 9.38 -2.08 -3.24
N LEU A 55 8.61 -2.36 -4.30
CA LEU A 55 7.40 -3.17 -4.20
C LEU A 55 7.73 -4.55 -3.66
N LYS A 56 8.74 -5.21 -4.25
CA LYS A 56 9.14 -6.56 -3.85
C LYS A 56 9.60 -6.59 -2.41
N GLU A 57 10.46 -5.65 -1.99
CA GLU A 57 10.96 -5.60 -0.62
C GLU A 57 9.86 -5.23 0.38
N ALA A 58 8.92 -4.36 0.03
CA ALA A 58 7.76 -4.07 0.87
C ALA A 58 6.85 -5.29 1.04
N LEU A 59 6.59 -6.04 -0.03
CA LEU A 59 5.81 -7.28 0.08
C LEU A 59 6.54 -8.35 0.91
N ALA A 60 7.87 -8.44 0.80
CA ALA A 60 8.66 -9.33 1.65
C ALA A 60 8.62 -8.91 3.13
N ALA A 61 8.74 -7.60 3.42
CA ALA A 61 8.62 -7.08 4.78
C ALA A 61 7.23 -7.36 5.38
N LEU A 62 6.17 -7.23 4.58
CA LEU A 62 4.82 -7.60 4.98
C LEU A 62 4.71 -9.10 5.28
N GLU A 63 5.27 -9.96 4.43
CA GLU A 63 5.24 -11.42 4.65
C GLU A 63 5.99 -11.81 5.93
N ASP A 64 7.13 -11.18 6.22
CA ASP A 64 7.88 -11.37 7.46
C ASP A 64 7.05 -10.92 8.68
N ALA A 65 6.47 -9.71 8.63
CA ALA A 65 5.69 -9.15 9.73
C ALA A 65 4.38 -9.92 9.98
N ALA A 66 3.70 -10.40 8.93
CA ALA A 66 2.48 -11.18 9.05
C ALA A 66 2.69 -12.53 9.75
N GLY A 67 3.91 -13.07 9.75
CA GLY A 67 4.27 -14.27 10.49
C GLY A 67 4.31 -14.06 12.01
N ASP A 68 4.44 -12.82 12.46
CA ASP A 68 4.64 -12.42 13.85
C ASP A 68 3.44 -11.69 14.47
N LEU A 69 2.34 -11.50 13.71
CA LEU A 69 1.14 -10.81 14.19
C LEU A 69 0.45 -11.56 15.32
N ASP A 70 0.01 -10.81 16.33
CA ASP A 70 -0.86 -11.36 17.37
C ASP A 70 -2.23 -11.65 16.75
N PRO A 71 -2.87 -12.81 16.99
CA PRO A 71 -4.25 -13.05 16.56
C PRO A 71 -5.27 -12.04 17.12
N GLU A 72 -4.91 -11.22 18.11
CA GLU A 72 -5.71 -10.08 18.58
C GLU A 72 -5.48 -8.77 17.80
N ASP A 73 -4.48 -8.70 16.93
CA ASP A 73 -4.22 -7.52 16.09
C ASP A 73 -5.33 -7.34 15.05
N GLU A 74 -5.81 -6.09 14.92
CA GLU A 74 -6.88 -5.72 13.99
C GLU A 74 -6.36 -5.54 12.54
N ASP A 75 -5.05 -5.59 12.34
CA ASP A 75 -4.42 -5.41 11.02
C ASP A 75 -4.58 -6.66 10.16
N ASP A 76 -5.24 -6.50 9.01
CA ASP A 76 -5.40 -7.55 8.01
C ASP A 76 -4.25 -7.50 6.99
N PRO A 77 -3.35 -8.51 6.96
CA PRO A 77 -2.24 -8.55 6.01
C PRO A 77 -2.67 -8.54 4.55
N ALA A 78 -3.87 -9.05 4.23
CA ALA A 78 -4.39 -9.02 2.87
C ALA A 78 -4.71 -7.57 2.45
N LEU A 79 -5.26 -6.76 3.36
CA LEU A 79 -5.52 -5.35 3.10
C LEU A 79 -4.23 -4.53 3.08
N ALA A 80 -3.26 -4.87 3.93
CA ALA A 80 -1.94 -4.26 3.89
C ALA A 80 -1.27 -4.48 2.52
N LEU A 81 -1.33 -5.72 2.00
CA LEU A 81 -0.88 -6.05 0.64
C LEU A 81 -1.57 -5.18 -0.41
N ALA A 82 -2.89 -5.02 -0.32
CA ALA A 82 -3.62 -4.17 -1.23
C ALA A 82 -3.17 -2.70 -1.16
N GLY A 83 -2.93 -2.16 0.04
CA GLY A 83 -2.42 -0.82 0.26
C GLY A 83 -1.05 -0.59 -0.40
N ILE A 84 -0.10 -1.51 -0.20
CA ILE A 84 1.23 -1.47 -0.83
C ILE A 84 1.11 -1.43 -2.36
N VAL A 85 0.27 -2.30 -2.92
CA VAL A 85 0.08 -2.41 -4.38
C VAL A 85 -0.60 -1.18 -4.96
N VAL A 86 -1.68 -0.69 -4.32
CA VAL A 86 -2.35 0.56 -4.70
C VAL A 86 -1.35 1.70 -4.74
N ARG A 87 -0.48 1.81 -3.73
CA ARG A 87 0.49 2.89 -3.64
C ARG A 87 1.51 2.87 -4.79
N HIS A 88 2.02 1.69 -5.13
CA HIS A 88 2.94 1.53 -6.27
C HIS A 88 2.27 1.83 -7.61
N VAL A 89 1.00 1.44 -7.79
CA VAL A 89 0.23 1.79 -9.00
C VAL A 89 -0.05 3.31 -9.08
N GLU A 90 -0.33 3.98 -7.95
CA GLU A 90 -0.45 5.44 -7.91
C GLU A 90 0.83 6.12 -8.40
N CYS A 91 1.99 5.59 -7.98
CA CYS A 91 3.33 6.02 -8.40
C CYS A 91 3.74 5.55 -9.81
N LYS A 92 2.79 5.02 -10.60
CA LYS A 92 2.98 4.61 -12.00
C LYS A 92 3.93 3.42 -12.19
N ILE A 93 4.07 2.58 -11.18
CA ILE A 93 4.84 1.35 -11.28
C ILE A 93 4.00 0.27 -11.97
N ALA A 94 4.58 -0.38 -12.97
CA ALA A 94 3.94 -1.46 -13.72
C ALA A 94 3.96 -2.77 -12.92
N VAL A 95 3.00 -2.93 -12.01
CA VAL A 95 2.90 -4.08 -11.11
C VAL A 95 2.55 -5.37 -11.89
N PRO A 96 3.20 -6.52 -11.60
CA PRO A 96 2.85 -7.81 -12.19
C PRO A 96 1.37 -8.20 -11.98
N GLU A 97 0.78 -8.82 -13.01
CA GLU A 97 -0.64 -9.18 -13.04
C GLU A 97 -1.08 -10.03 -11.84
N GLU A 98 -0.27 -11.01 -11.46
CA GLU A 98 -0.55 -11.89 -10.32
C GLU A 98 -0.70 -11.09 -9.01
N ILE A 99 0.17 -10.11 -8.80
CA ILE A 99 0.14 -9.24 -7.62
C ILE A 99 -1.09 -8.32 -7.66
N LEU A 100 -1.41 -7.77 -8.84
CA LEU A 100 -2.65 -6.99 -9.03
C LEU A 100 -3.90 -7.81 -8.69
N ARG A 101 -3.97 -9.07 -9.14
CA ARG A 101 -5.10 -9.97 -8.86
C ARG A 101 -5.22 -10.27 -7.36
N ARG A 102 -4.10 -10.49 -6.66
CA ARG A 102 -4.08 -10.67 -5.19
C ARG A 102 -4.62 -9.43 -4.47
N ALA A 103 -4.15 -8.24 -4.83
CA ALA A 103 -4.62 -6.99 -4.24
C ALA A 103 -6.11 -6.73 -4.49
N ILE A 104 -6.59 -7.01 -5.71
CA ILE A 104 -8.02 -6.91 -6.05
C ILE A 104 -8.86 -7.85 -5.19
N ALA A 105 -8.46 -9.12 -5.07
CA ALA A 105 -9.17 -10.10 -4.28
C ALA A 105 -9.24 -9.70 -2.79
N ALA A 106 -8.16 -9.15 -2.25
CA ALA A 106 -8.13 -8.64 -0.88
C ALA A 106 -9.13 -7.48 -0.66
N LEU A 107 -9.16 -6.51 -1.58
CA LEU A 107 -10.12 -5.39 -1.50
C LEU A 107 -11.58 -5.84 -1.65
N GLU A 108 -11.84 -6.85 -2.49
CA GLU A 108 -13.18 -7.44 -2.66
C GLU A 108 -13.66 -8.22 -1.44
N ALA A 109 -12.72 -8.86 -0.72
CA ALA A 109 -12.98 -9.63 0.48
C ALA A 109 -12.97 -8.79 1.77
N GLU A 110 -12.75 -7.48 1.68
CA GLU A 110 -12.68 -6.64 2.87
C GLU A 110 -14.02 -6.70 3.65
N GLU A 111 -13.96 -7.00 4.95
CA GLU A 111 -15.12 -7.06 5.85
C GLU A 111 -15.14 -5.96 6.93
N ILE A 112 -14.16 -5.04 6.94
CA ILE A 112 -14.04 -3.99 7.96
C ILE A 112 -15.32 -3.15 8.07
N GLU A 113 -15.85 -3.04 9.28
CA GLU A 113 -16.98 -2.18 9.59
C GLU A 113 -16.53 -0.72 9.72
N TRP A 114 -16.93 0.11 8.75
CA TRP A 114 -16.66 1.55 8.79
C TRP A 114 -17.86 2.28 9.42
N PRO A 115 -17.63 3.28 10.29
CA PRO A 115 -18.72 4.11 10.82
C PRO A 115 -19.54 4.82 9.74
N LYS A 116 -18.96 4.98 8.54
CA LYS A 116 -19.63 5.49 7.34
C LYS A 116 -19.45 4.52 6.17
N PRO A 117 -20.38 3.57 5.97
CA PRO A 117 -20.27 2.55 4.92
C PRO A 117 -20.16 3.11 3.49
N THR A 118 -20.70 4.31 3.24
CA THR A 118 -20.62 4.97 1.93
C THR A 118 -19.22 5.46 1.60
N GLU A 119 -18.48 5.99 2.58
CA GLU A 119 -17.09 6.43 2.39
C GLU A 119 -16.18 5.23 2.11
N ARG A 120 -16.39 4.14 2.85
CA ARG A 120 -15.73 2.85 2.65
C ARG A 120 -15.88 2.35 1.21
N LYS A 121 -17.13 2.27 0.75
CA LYS A 121 -17.46 1.80 -0.60
C LYS A 121 -16.81 2.68 -1.67
N LEU A 122 -16.85 4.00 -1.50
CA LEU A 122 -16.22 4.93 -2.44
C LEU A 122 -14.71 4.76 -2.51
N ARG A 123 -14.02 4.44 -1.41
CA ARG A 123 -12.59 4.12 -1.42
C ARG A 123 -12.33 2.81 -2.17
N ILE A 124 -13.01 1.72 -1.81
CA ILE A 124 -12.84 0.41 -2.48
C ILE A 124 -13.09 0.54 -3.98
N ASP A 125 -14.18 1.19 -4.38
CA ASP A 125 -14.54 1.38 -5.79
C ASP A 125 -13.44 2.13 -6.57
N LYS A 126 -12.81 3.15 -5.95
CA LYS A 126 -11.70 3.90 -6.56
C LYS A 126 -10.45 3.05 -6.71
N GLU A 127 -10.08 2.31 -5.67
CA GLU A 127 -8.87 1.48 -5.68
C GLU A 127 -9.03 0.29 -6.64
N LEU A 128 -10.17 -0.40 -6.61
CA LEU A 128 -10.49 -1.45 -7.58
C LEU A 128 -10.46 -0.91 -9.02
N ALA A 129 -11.03 0.27 -9.27
CA ALA A 129 -10.97 0.88 -10.59
C ALA A 129 -9.55 1.22 -11.02
N LEU A 130 -8.68 1.64 -10.09
CA LEU A 130 -7.27 1.92 -10.36
C LEU A 130 -6.52 0.64 -10.75
N LEU A 131 -6.65 -0.42 -9.95
CA LEU A 131 -5.95 -1.69 -10.15
C LEU A 131 -6.43 -2.41 -11.41
N ARG A 132 -7.75 -2.50 -11.62
CA ARG A 132 -8.33 -3.17 -12.80
C ARG A 132 -7.94 -2.52 -14.13
N ARG A 133 -7.63 -1.21 -14.14
CA ARG A 133 -7.11 -0.53 -15.34
C ARG A 133 -5.70 -0.97 -15.72
N GLN A 134 -4.94 -1.57 -14.80
CA GLN A 134 -3.61 -2.10 -15.06
C GLN A 134 -3.62 -3.54 -15.58
N LEU A 135 -4.73 -4.27 -15.37
CA LEU A 135 -4.87 -5.61 -15.92
C LEU A 135 -4.93 -5.56 -17.45
N PRO A 136 -4.30 -6.52 -18.14
CA PRO A 136 -4.46 -6.65 -19.59
C PRO A 136 -5.96 -6.75 -19.89
N GLN A 137 -6.43 -5.91 -20.81
CA GLN A 137 -7.76 -6.05 -21.35
C GLN A 137 -7.67 -7.24 -22.31
N ASP A 138 -8.27 -8.38 -21.96
CA ASP A 138 -8.45 -9.49 -22.90
C ASP A 138 -9.14 -8.92 -24.15
N GLY A 139 -8.40 -8.88 -25.27
CA GLY A 139 -8.85 -8.38 -26.57
C GLY A 139 -9.52 -9.45 -27.40
#